data_AF-A0A7S1KUK9-F1
#
_entry.id   AF-A0A7S1KUK9-F1
#
_cell.length_a   1.000
_cell.length_b   1.000
_cell.length_c   1.000
_cell.angle_alpha   90.00
_cell.angle_beta   90.00
_cell.angle_gamma   90.00
#
_symmetry.space_group_name_H-M   'P 1'
#
loop_
_entity.id
_entity.type
_entity.pdbx_description
1 polymer ?
#
loop_
_entity_poly.entity_id
_entity_poly.type
_entity_poly.pdbx_seq_one_letter_code
_entity_poly.pdbx_strand_id
1 'polypeptide(L)'
;GSLKARHCVRGAAALLRFCEERQVRHNICGKLIIATSEAQREDLAKVASHAALNGVKLHPLAPEEVRDMEPEVSCVAALHSPRTAIVDSHGFMEALLADA
;
A
#
# COMPACT_ATOMS: atom_id res chain seq x y z
N GLY A 1 -15.06 -1.55 9.26
CA GLY A 1 -14.65 -0.64 8.17
C GLY A 1 -15.85 -0.15 7.36
N SER A 2 -15.73 1.02 6.73
CA SER A 2 -16.76 1.58 5.83
C SER A 2 -16.88 0.79 4.52
N LEU A 3 -17.94 1.04 3.73
CA LEU A 3 -18.07 0.48 2.38
C LEU A 3 -16.84 0.75 1.51
N LYS A 4 -16.31 1.99 1.58
CA LYS A 4 -15.06 2.38 0.89
C LYS A 4 -13.91 1.45 1.25
N ALA A 5 -13.70 1.18 2.54
CA ALA A 5 -12.61 0.31 2.99
C ALA A 5 -12.80 -1.14 2.51
N ARG A 6 -14.02 -1.68 2.61
CA ARG A 6 -14.32 -3.03 2.12
C ARG A 6 -14.10 -3.18 0.62
N HIS A 7 -14.57 -2.21 -0.16
CA HIS A 7 -14.38 -2.22 -1.62
C HIS A 7 -12.91 -2.03 -1.99
N CYS A 8 -12.15 -1.21 -1.27
CA CYS A 8 -10.73 -1.02 -1.50
C CYS A 8 -9.94 -2.33 -1.33
N VAL A 9 -10.12 -3.02 -0.19
CA VAL A 9 -9.39 -4.27 0.10
C VAL A 9 -9.75 -5.37 -0.91
N ARG A 10 -11.05 -5.56 -1.18
CA ARG A 10 -11.51 -6.54 -2.17
C ARG A 10 -11.05 -6.17 -3.59
N GLY A 11 -11.15 -4.88 -3.93
CA GLY A 11 -10.82 -4.34 -5.24
C GLY A 11 -9.34 -4.46 -5.56
N ALA A 12 -8.46 -4.17 -4.60
CA ALA A 12 -7.01 -4.32 -4.78
C ALA A 12 -6.63 -5.77 -5.12
N ALA A 13 -7.20 -6.76 -4.41
CA ALA A 13 -6.95 -8.17 -4.70
C ALA A 13 -7.52 -8.60 -6.07
N ALA A 14 -8.70 -8.11 -6.45
CA ALA A 14 -9.29 -8.39 -7.75
C ALA A 14 -8.50 -7.76 -8.90
N LEU A 15 -8.04 -6.51 -8.71
CA LEU A 15 -7.26 -5.77 -9.70
C LEU A 15 -5.93 -6.44 -9.97
N LEU A 16 -5.16 -6.81 -8.94
CA LEU A 16 -3.89 -7.49 -9.13
C LEU A 16 -4.06 -8.82 -9.86
N ARG A 17 -5.05 -9.63 -9.48
CA ARG A 17 -5.37 -10.87 -10.19
C ARG A 17 -5.72 -10.62 -11.67
N PHE A 18 -6.54 -9.61 -11.95
CA PHE A 18 -6.88 -9.24 -13.32
C PHE A 18 -5.63 -8.82 -14.12
N CYS A 19 -4.75 -8.02 -13.51
CA CYS A 19 -3.51 -7.60 -14.14
C CYS A 19 -2.57 -8.79 -14.42
N GLU A 20 -2.49 -9.76 -13.51
CA GLU A 20 -1.75 -11.01 -13.72
C GLU A 20 -2.36 -11.83 -14.88
N GLU A 21 -3.68 -12.05 -14.87
CA GLU A 21 -4.38 -12.83 -15.89
C GLU A 21 -4.30 -12.21 -17.30
N ARG A 22 -4.37 -10.88 -17.41
CA ARG A 22 -4.34 -10.14 -18.68
C ARG A 22 -2.96 -9.58 -19.03
N GLN A 23 -1.94 -9.91 -18.26
CA GLN A 23 -0.56 -9.43 -18.46
C GLN A 23 -0.46 -7.89 -18.50
N VAL A 24 -1.32 -7.19 -17.74
CA VAL A 24 -1.22 -5.75 -17.55
C VAL A 24 -0.05 -5.46 -16.61
N ARG A 25 0.82 -4.53 -17.01
CA ARG A 25 1.99 -4.15 -16.22
C ARG A 25 1.59 -3.65 -14.85
N HIS A 26 2.16 -4.24 -13.81
CA HIS A 26 1.98 -3.85 -12.42
C HIS A 26 3.25 -4.17 -11.63
N ASN A 27 3.43 -3.51 -10.48
CA ASN A 27 4.56 -3.74 -9.60
C ASN A 27 4.12 -3.64 -8.13
N ILE A 28 4.34 -4.71 -7.36
CA ILE A 28 4.13 -4.72 -5.91
C ILE A 28 5.39 -4.14 -5.25
N CYS A 29 5.54 -2.82 -5.33
CA CYS A 29 6.73 -2.11 -4.84
C CYS A 29 6.71 -1.85 -3.32
N GLY A 30 5.61 -2.14 -2.64
CA GLY A 30 5.43 -1.79 -1.24
C GLY A 30 5.21 -0.28 -1.05
N LYS A 31 5.13 0.14 0.21
CA LYS A 31 5.02 1.56 0.61
C LYS A 31 5.46 1.75 2.05
N LEU A 32 6.24 2.79 2.30
CA LEU A 32 6.52 3.31 3.63
C LEU A 32 5.57 4.46 3.96
N ILE A 33 4.97 4.42 5.15
CA ILE A 33 4.22 5.53 5.74
C ILE A 33 5.07 6.01 6.91
N ILE A 34 5.65 7.21 6.78
CA ILE A 34 6.65 7.72 7.73
C ILE A 34 6.09 8.81 8.62
N ALA A 35 6.61 8.91 9.83
CA ALA A 35 6.51 10.07 10.70
C ALA A 35 7.86 10.81 10.68
N THR A 36 7.86 12.09 10.34
CA THR A 36 9.07 12.93 10.32
C THR A 36 9.26 13.71 11.62
N SER A 37 8.29 13.65 12.54
CA SER A 37 8.38 14.23 13.87
C SER A 37 7.66 13.39 14.92
N GLU A 38 8.03 13.59 16.19
CA GLU A 38 7.42 12.88 17.33
C GLU A 38 5.90 13.06 17.41
N ALA A 39 5.40 14.25 17.05
CA ALA A 39 3.96 14.55 17.04
C ALA A 39 3.17 13.66 16.06
N GLN A 40 3.80 13.16 15.00
CA GLN A 40 3.14 12.32 13.99
C GLN A 40 3.10 10.83 14.37
N ARG A 41 3.76 10.41 15.47
CA ARG A 41 3.73 9.00 15.91
C ARG A 41 2.33 8.53 16.26
N GLU A 42 1.52 9.39 16.88
CA GLU A 42 0.14 9.07 17.22
C GLU A 42 -0.71 8.83 15.96
N ASP A 43 -0.46 9.60 14.91
CA ASP A 43 -1.14 9.42 13.62
C ASP A 43 -0.73 8.11 12.93
N LEU A 44 0.53 7.70 13.02
CA LEU A 44 0.94 6.36 12.58
C LEU A 44 0.21 5.27 13.37
N ALA A 45 0.07 5.40 14.68
CA ALA A 45 -0.66 4.42 15.49
C ALA A 45 -2.14 4.33 15.06
N LYS A 46 -2.79 5.46 14.76
CA LYS A 46 -4.15 5.51 14.20
C LYS A 46 -4.22 4.82 12.84
N VAL A 47 -3.25 5.05 11.96
CA VAL A 47 -3.15 4.40 10.64
C VAL A 47 -3.03 2.88 10.79
N ALA A 48 -2.15 2.40 11.68
CA ALA A 48 -1.99 0.98 11.97
C ALA A 48 -3.29 0.34 12.50
N SER A 49 -3.95 0.99 13.45
CA SER A 49 -5.23 0.54 14.00
C SER A 49 -6.32 0.46 12.92
N HIS A 50 -6.47 1.50 12.10
CA HIS A 50 -7.42 1.51 10.99
C HIS A 50 -7.10 0.45 9.93
N ALA A 51 -5.83 0.21 9.62
CA ALA A 51 -5.42 -0.85 8.70
C ALA A 51 -5.82 -2.23 9.25
N ALA A 52 -5.52 -2.50 10.51
CA ALA A 52 -5.87 -3.76 11.17
C ALA A 52 -7.40 -4.00 11.19
N LEU A 53 -8.20 -2.98 11.50
CA LEU A 53 -9.67 -3.04 11.46
C LEU A 53 -10.24 -3.33 10.07
N ASN A 54 -9.46 -3.13 9.02
CA ASN A 54 -9.82 -3.43 7.64
C ASN A 54 -9.11 -4.69 7.09
N GLY A 55 -8.42 -5.46 7.95
CA GLY A 55 -7.70 -6.67 7.56
C GLY A 55 -6.41 -6.41 6.76
N VAL A 56 -5.89 -5.19 6.80
CA VAL A 56 -4.63 -4.81 6.15
C VAL A 56 -3.50 -4.89 7.17
N LYS A 57 -2.52 -5.75 6.90
CA LYS A 57 -1.34 -5.91 7.75
C LYS A 57 -0.29 -4.85 7.39
N LEU A 58 0.08 -4.04 8.37
CA LEU A 58 1.21 -3.12 8.31
C LEU A 58 2.28 -3.56 9.30
N HIS A 59 3.54 -3.32 8.95
CA HIS A 59 4.71 -3.70 9.75
C HIS A 59 5.36 -2.43 10.31
N PRO A 60 5.42 -2.25 11.64
CA PRO A 60 6.22 -1.19 12.22
C PRO A 60 7.69 -1.34 11.82
N LEU A 61 8.35 -0.23 11.53
CA LEU A 61 9.79 -0.17 11.29
C LEU A 61 10.42 0.94 12.15
N ALA A 62 11.61 0.63 12.67
CA ALA A 62 12.51 1.60 13.28
C ALA A 62 13.20 2.46 12.21
N PRO A 63 13.67 3.68 12.55
CA PRO A 63 14.37 4.55 11.62
C PRO A 63 15.58 3.91 10.93
N GLU A 64 16.28 3.02 11.61
CA GLU A 64 17.45 2.31 11.10
C GLU A 64 17.04 1.35 9.97
N GLU A 65 15.96 0.58 10.18
CA GLU A 65 15.41 -0.32 9.16
C GLU A 65 14.91 0.45 7.93
N VAL A 66 14.34 1.64 8.13
CA VAL A 66 13.95 2.52 7.03
C VAL A 66 15.15 3.00 6.23
N ARG A 67 16.25 3.37 6.91
CA ARG A 67 17.48 3.84 6.26
C ARG A 67 18.16 2.72 5.48
N ASP A 68 18.10 1.48 5.96
CA ASP A 68 18.62 0.32 5.24
C ASP A 68 17.84 0.06 3.94
N MET A 69 16.53 0.34 3.94
CA MET A 69 15.67 0.21 2.76
C MET A 69 15.78 1.42 1.80
N GLU A 70 15.76 2.63 2.36
CA GLU A 70 15.69 3.91 1.65
C GLU A 70 16.66 4.91 2.30
N PRO A 71 17.95 4.93 1.90
CA PRO A 71 19.02 5.68 2.59
C PRO A 71 18.80 7.19 2.68
N GLU A 72 18.07 7.75 1.71
CA GLU A 72 17.77 9.18 1.61
C GLU A 72 16.58 9.61 2.48
N VAL A 73 15.89 8.65 3.13
CA VAL A 73 14.72 8.92 3.97
C VAL A 73 15.15 9.15 5.43
N SER A 74 14.65 10.24 6.01
CA SER A 74 14.77 10.53 7.43
C SER A 74 13.39 10.48 8.10
N CYS A 75 13.26 9.70 9.15
CA CYS A 75 12.02 9.56 9.92
C CYS A 75 12.30 9.22 11.38
N VAL A 76 11.30 9.41 12.25
CA VAL A 76 11.35 8.99 13.66
C VAL A 76 10.63 7.65 13.88
N ALA A 77 9.73 7.26 12.98
CA ALA A 77 9.07 5.96 12.90
C ALA A 77 8.47 5.75 11.51
N ALA A 78 8.21 4.50 11.15
CA ALA A 78 7.47 4.17 9.95
C ALA A 78 6.56 2.94 10.09
N LEU A 79 5.63 2.81 9.16
CA LEU A 79 4.88 1.60 8.87
C LEU A 79 5.16 1.17 7.44
N HIS A 80 5.52 -0.09 7.25
CA HIS A 80 5.69 -0.72 5.96
C HIS A 80 4.45 -1.51 5.54
N SER A 81 3.97 -1.21 4.33
CA SER A 81 2.87 -1.87 3.64
C SER A 81 3.43 -2.68 2.46
N PRO A 82 3.78 -3.96 2.65
CA PRO A 82 4.52 -4.75 1.65
C PRO A 82 3.71 -5.08 0.40
N ARG A 83 2.38 -5.00 0.46
CA ARG A 83 1.47 -5.32 -0.66
C ARG A 83 0.99 -4.11 -1.45
N THR A 84 1.44 -2.91 -1.11
CA THR A 84 1.12 -1.75 -1.94
C THR A 84 1.74 -1.91 -3.31
N ALA A 85 1.00 -1.52 -4.34
CA ALA A 85 1.37 -1.75 -5.72
C ALA A 85 0.97 -0.56 -6.60
N ILE A 86 1.64 -0.46 -7.74
CA ILE A 86 1.29 0.42 -8.84
C ILE A 86 0.86 -0.43 -10.05
N VAL A 87 0.00 0.15 -10.89
CA VAL A 87 -0.51 -0.48 -12.11
C VAL A 87 -0.41 0.51 -13.27
N ASP A 88 -0.12 0.02 -14.47
CA ASP A 88 -0.29 0.75 -15.71
C ASP A 88 -1.77 0.99 -15.94
N SER A 89 -2.26 2.17 -15.56
CA SER A 89 -3.67 2.51 -15.63
C SER A 89 -4.20 2.53 -17.05
N HIS A 90 -3.37 2.88 -18.04
CA HIS A 90 -3.76 2.89 -19.44
C HIS A 90 -3.94 1.46 -19.95
N GLY A 91 -2.93 0.61 -19.77
CA GLY A 91 -3.01 -0.80 -20.17
C GLY A 91 -4.13 -1.55 -19.43
N PHE A 92 -4.43 -1.18 -18.18
CA PHE A 92 -5.57 -1.72 -17.45
C PHE A 92 -6.91 -1.36 -18.12
N MET A 93 -7.09 -0.10 -18.55
CA MET A 93 -8.32 0.32 -19.23
C MET A 93 -8.46 -0.33 -20.61
N GLU A 94 -7.37 -0.47 -21.37
CA GLU A 94 -7.37 -1.17 -22.66
C GLU A 94 -7.78 -2.65 -22.50
N ALA A 95 -7.24 -3.34 -21.48
CA ALA A 95 -7.59 -4.72 -21.19
C ALA A 95 -9.07 -4.88 -20.79
N LEU A 96 -9.62 -3.94 -20.01
CA LEU A 96 -11.04 -3.95 -19.68
C LEU A 96 -11.93 -3.74 -20.91
N LEU A 97 -11.52 -2.86 -21.84
CA LEU A 97 -12.27 -2.62 -23.08
C LEU A 97 -12.28 -3.86 -23.98
N ALA A 98 -11.18 -4.62 -24.03
CA ALA A 98 -11.09 -5.85 -24.82
C ALA A 98 -11.97 -7.00 -24.28
N ASP A 99 -12.29 -6.99 -22.98
CA ASP A 99 -13.14 -7.99 -22.32
C ASP A 99 -14.66 -7.66 -22.41
N ALA A 100 -15.03 -6.46 -22.87
CA ALA A 100 -16.40 -5.95 -22.91
C ALA A 100 -17.15 -6.32 -24.20
#